data_AF-A0A2X5PDY3-F1
#
_entry.id   AF-A0A2X5PDY3-F1
#
_cell.length_a   1.000
_cell.length_b   1.000
_cell.length_c   1.000
_cell.angle_alpha   90.00
_cell.angle_beta   90.00
_cell.angle_gamma   90.00
#
_symmetry.space_group_name_H-M   'P 1'
#
loop_
_entity.id
_entity.type
_entity.pdbx_description
1 polymer ?
#
loop_
_entity_poly.entity_id
_entity_poly.type
_entity_poly.pdbx_seq_one_letter_code
_entity_poly.pdbx_strand_id
1 'polypeptide(L)'
;MPFKLSMAWLQGTQRIEVTSLKQLTAMRLQVGDLLDVKGNGMCSVPGSYQGNRIYGYMPFDCSAIYWNNASPLPLPQSETIDETTALLDTVQRQLHPDSIDDLKINPQLALAIQKSGMILLDDFADIVLKTHQLCGQAMDCVRLKNALVNLGNAKDWSSLVARAKSGQLNGVNVLLRPVSAGMLENLVNSAAAIFFTSETRKAIETLNSPPPGGYLLISDQGRQLVRQPQPDVSLFDLSAPEQWNELQRISAMLLHTPFTASGIITALSVDANGTTHVSLHEEPGGISLWRYLGTSLFLVALVACLLVNVVLALRGVRKDHQRQIAIQQYYDKCFNPTLGSGQEPRSLF
;
A
#
# COMPACT_ATOMS: atom_id res chain seq x y z
N MET A 1 -1.73 -10.58 25.01
CA MET A 1 -0.36 -10.99 24.61
C MET A 1 -0.37 -12.51 24.41
N PRO A 2 0.19 -13.04 23.31
CA PRO A 2 0.26 -14.48 23.12
C PRO A 2 1.18 -15.12 24.17
N PHE A 3 0.77 -16.28 24.71
CA PHE A 3 1.44 -17.03 25.78
C PHE A 3 2.95 -17.27 25.52
N LYS A 4 3.36 -17.33 24.25
CA LYS A 4 4.76 -17.48 23.82
C LYS A 4 5.65 -16.30 24.25
N LEU A 5 5.13 -15.07 24.21
CA LEU A 5 5.87 -13.85 24.56
C LEU A 5 6.14 -13.78 26.07
N SER A 6 5.15 -14.14 26.90
CA SER A 6 5.33 -14.20 28.36
C SER A 6 6.37 -15.24 28.81
N MET A 7 6.54 -16.32 28.04
CA MET A 7 7.48 -17.40 28.36
C MET A 7 8.92 -17.03 27.95
N ALA A 8 9.10 -16.31 26.84
CA ALA A 8 10.40 -15.81 26.40
C ALA A 8 11.01 -14.76 27.37
N TRP A 9 10.18 -13.88 27.95
CA TRP A 9 10.63 -12.91 28.95
C TRP A 9 11.19 -13.56 30.22
N LEU A 10 10.71 -14.76 30.59
CA LEU A 10 11.21 -15.50 31.75
C LEU A 10 12.56 -16.20 31.49
N GLN A 11 12.96 -16.36 30.22
CA GLN A 11 14.15 -17.14 29.82
C GLN A 11 15.41 -16.29 29.60
N GLY A 12 15.31 -14.96 29.74
CA GLY A 12 16.42 -14.03 29.55
C GLY A 12 16.44 -13.50 28.12
N THR A 13 15.90 -12.29 27.94
CA THR A 13 15.91 -11.59 26.65
C THR A 13 17.28 -10.97 26.41
N GLN A 14 18.00 -11.41 25.37
CA GLN A 14 19.21 -10.72 24.93
C GLN A 14 18.81 -9.56 24.02
N ARG A 15 19.32 -8.36 24.32
CA ARG A 15 19.18 -7.18 23.45
C ARG A 15 20.31 -7.18 22.44
N ILE A 16 19.94 -7.21 21.16
CA ILE A 16 20.83 -7.32 20.03
C ILE A 16 20.68 -6.05 19.19
N GLU A 17 21.71 -5.20 19.21
CA GLU A 17 21.77 -3.97 18.41
C GLU A 17 22.70 -4.18 17.21
N VAL A 18 22.19 -3.98 16.00
CA VAL A 18 22.93 -4.29 14.77
C VAL A 18 22.80 -3.18 13.75
N THR A 19 23.95 -2.76 13.21
CA THR A 19 24.01 -1.76 12.13
C THR A 19 24.53 -2.33 10.81
N SER A 20 24.96 -3.59 10.80
CA SER A 20 25.52 -4.23 9.61
C SER A 20 25.08 -5.69 9.44
N LEU A 21 24.90 -6.11 8.19
CA LEU A 21 24.51 -7.48 7.85
C LEU A 21 25.53 -8.53 8.34
N LYS A 22 26.83 -8.17 8.33
CA LYS A 22 27.91 -9.04 8.82
C LYS A 22 27.81 -9.33 10.32
N GLN A 23 27.39 -8.33 11.10
CA GLN A 23 27.16 -8.52 12.53
C GLN A 23 25.92 -9.41 12.76
N LEU A 24 24.83 -9.19 12.01
CA LEU A 24 23.61 -9.98 12.16
C LEU A 24 23.83 -11.45 11.83
N THR A 25 24.59 -11.73 10.76
CA THR A 25 24.94 -13.10 10.33
C THR A 25 25.89 -13.82 11.28
N ALA A 26 26.77 -13.10 11.98
CA ALA A 26 27.64 -13.68 13.00
C ALA A 26 26.90 -14.06 14.28
N MET A 27 25.71 -13.49 14.50
CA MET A 27 24.89 -13.73 15.68
C MET A 27 23.86 -14.83 15.45
N ARG A 28 23.61 -15.64 16.48
CA ARG A 28 22.57 -16.67 16.45
C ARG A 28 21.27 -16.10 17.00
N LEU A 29 20.40 -15.65 16.09
CA LEU A 29 19.07 -15.14 16.43
C LEU A 29 18.19 -16.24 17.02
N GLN A 30 17.43 -15.91 18.06
CA GLN A 30 16.43 -16.80 18.67
C GLN A 30 15.09 -16.08 18.85
N VAL A 31 14.02 -16.87 18.87
CA VAL A 31 12.68 -16.36 19.19
C VAL A 31 12.68 -15.90 20.64
N GLY A 32 12.28 -14.65 20.87
CA GLY A 32 12.32 -14.00 22.18
C GLY A 32 13.39 -12.92 22.33
N ASP A 33 14.40 -12.90 21.46
CA ASP A 33 15.43 -11.84 21.48
C ASP A 33 14.83 -10.48 21.13
N LEU A 34 15.37 -9.42 21.75
CA LEU A 34 15.04 -8.04 21.40
C LEU A 34 16.03 -7.57 20.34
N LEU A 35 15.55 -7.35 19.13
CA LEU A 35 16.36 -6.94 17.99
C LEU A 35 16.12 -5.45 17.68
N ASP A 36 17.18 -4.65 17.64
CA ASP A 36 17.17 -3.27 17.10
C ASP A 36 18.17 -3.19 15.95
N VAL A 37 17.64 -3.04 14.75
CA VAL A 37 18.38 -3.06 13.49
C VAL A 37 18.25 -1.71 12.80
N LYS A 38 19.38 -1.20 12.36
CA LYS A 38 19.46 -0.02 11.49
C LYS A 38 20.30 -0.34 10.28
N GLY A 39 19.82 0.02 9.10
CA GLY A 39 20.53 -0.28 7.87
C GLY A 39 19.87 0.35 6.68
N ASN A 40 20.38 0.00 5.50
CA ASN A 40 19.77 0.36 4.22
C ASN A 40 19.32 -0.93 3.56
N GLY A 41 18.08 -0.93 3.08
CA GLY A 41 17.46 -2.10 2.47
C GLY A 41 16.41 -1.71 1.45
N MET A 42 15.69 -2.71 0.96
CA MET A 42 14.64 -2.55 -0.02
C MET A 42 13.29 -2.87 0.64
N CYS A 43 12.30 -1.99 0.48
CA CYS A 43 10.94 -2.30 0.91
C CYS A 43 10.39 -3.51 0.16
N SER A 44 9.62 -4.35 0.84
CA SER A 44 8.98 -5.49 0.19
C SER A 44 7.84 -5.03 -0.71
N VAL A 45 7.72 -5.66 -1.88
CA VAL A 45 6.46 -5.68 -2.63
C VAL A 45 5.60 -6.82 -2.05
N PRO A 46 4.35 -6.58 -1.65
CA PRO A 46 3.50 -7.63 -1.12
C PRO A 46 3.02 -8.53 -2.25
N GLY A 47 3.10 -9.85 -2.07
CA GLY A 47 2.54 -10.81 -3.03
C GLY A 47 1.02 -10.71 -3.19
N SER A 48 0.34 -10.16 -2.18
CA SER A 48 -1.10 -9.84 -2.23
C SER A 48 -1.41 -8.62 -1.37
N TYR A 49 -2.14 -7.67 -1.93
CA TYR A 49 -2.65 -6.51 -1.19
C TYR A 49 -3.81 -6.91 -0.27
N GLN A 50 -3.79 -6.38 0.95
CA GLN A 50 -4.86 -6.53 1.92
C GLN A 50 -5.79 -5.31 1.81
N GLY A 51 -7.07 -5.55 1.49
CA GLY A 51 -8.03 -4.46 1.25
C GLY A 51 -8.32 -3.54 2.45
N ASN A 52 -7.95 -3.94 3.67
CA ASN A 52 -8.16 -3.14 4.88
C ASN A 52 -6.95 -2.24 5.22
N ARG A 53 -5.97 -2.11 4.32
CA ARG A 53 -4.76 -1.30 4.52
C ARG A 53 -4.65 -0.23 3.45
N ILE A 54 -4.21 0.95 3.88
CA ILE A 54 -3.83 2.04 2.99
C ILE A 54 -2.34 1.86 2.67
N TYR A 55 -2.03 1.70 1.39
CA TYR A 55 -0.68 1.56 0.88
C TYR A 55 -0.18 2.93 0.46
N GLY A 56 0.63 3.56 1.30
CA GLY A 56 1.20 4.87 0.97
C GLY A 56 2.11 4.82 -0.27
N TYR A 57 2.85 3.73 -0.48
CA TYR A 57 3.86 3.64 -1.53
C TYR A 57 3.64 2.51 -2.51
N MET A 58 2.41 2.29 -2.95
CA MET A 58 2.12 1.22 -3.90
C MET A 58 3.09 1.31 -5.11
N PRO A 59 3.79 0.22 -5.49
CA PRO A 59 3.55 -1.18 -5.13
C PRO A 59 4.22 -1.70 -3.85
N PHE A 60 4.97 -0.89 -3.12
CA PHE A 60 5.70 -1.31 -1.94
C PHE A 60 4.85 -1.26 -0.66
N ASP A 61 5.09 -2.23 0.21
CA ASP A 61 4.61 -2.27 1.59
C ASP A 61 5.84 -2.33 2.50
N CYS A 62 6.36 -1.16 2.89
CA CYS A 62 7.52 -1.03 3.78
C CYS A 62 7.24 -1.51 5.22
N SER A 63 6.19 -2.31 5.46
CA SER A 63 6.04 -3.11 6.67
C SER A 63 6.96 -4.33 6.71
N ALA A 64 7.56 -4.69 5.57
CA ALA A 64 8.67 -5.63 5.51
C ALA A 64 9.83 -5.05 4.68
N ILE A 65 11.07 -5.37 5.07
CA ILE A 65 12.28 -4.88 4.42
C ILE A 65 13.24 -6.02 4.16
N TYR A 66 13.68 -6.12 2.91
CA TYR A 66 14.80 -6.95 2.49
C TYR A 66 16.11 -6.25 2.84
N TRP A 67 16.95 -6.93 3.59
CA TRP A 67 18.29 -6.49 3.94
C TRP A 67 19.31 -7.55 3.53
N ASN A 68 20.05 -7.25 2.46
CA ASN A 68 21.08 -8.11 1.93
C ASN A 68 22.27 -7.29 1.40
N ASN A 69 23.31 -7.97 0.94
CA ASN A 69 24.50 -7.36 0.32
C ASN A 69 24.54 -7.64 -1.19
N ALA A 70 23.40 -7.98 -1.79
CA ALA A 70 23.29 -8.23 -3.21
C ALA A 70 23.25 -6.90 -3.98
N SER A 71 23.58 -6.94 -5.27
CA SER A 71 23.34 -5.80 -6.13
C SER A 71 21.86 -5.46 -6.11
N PRO A 72 21.50 -4.19 -5.93
CA PRO A 72 20.11 -3.78 -5.89
C PRO A 72 19.42 -4.00 -7.23
N LEU A 73 18.10 -4.11 -7.17
CA LEU A 73 17.30 -4.12 -8.39
C LEU A 73 17.50 -2.79 -9.13
N PRO A 74 17.66 -2.82 -10.46
CA PRO A 74 17.72 -1.60 -11.24
C PRO A 74 16.38 -0.87 -11.16
N LEU A 75 16.40 0.44 -11.44
CA LEU A 75 15.17 1.19 -11.64
C LEU A 75 14.39 0.60 -12.82
N PRO A 76 13.05 0.62 -12.78
CA PRO A 76 12.22 0.27 -13.93
C PRO A 76 12.64 1.06 -15.17
N GLN A 77 13.00 0.35 -16.23
CA GLN A 77 13.34 0.90 -17.54
C GLN A 77 12.64 0.05 -18.61
N SER A 78 12.17 0.69 -19.68
CA SER A 78 11.50 -0.01 -20.77
C SER A 78 11.67 0.76 -22.07
N GLU A 79 12.30 0.11 -23.06
CA GLU A 79 12.44 0.65 -24.41
C GLU A 79 11.07 0.96 -25.03
N THR A 80 10.06 0.14 -24.76
CA THR A 80 8.68 0.38 -25.23
C THR A 80 8.08 1.66 -24.64
N ILE A 81 8.39 2.00 -23.39
CA ILE A 81 7.97 3.27 -22.79
C ILE A 81 8.68 4.45 -23.45
N ASP A 82 9.98 4.33 -23.70
CA ASP A 82 10.75 5.38 -24.37
C ASP A 82 10.21 5.64 -25.78
N GLU A 83 9.92 4.57 -26.54
CA GLU A 83 9.27 4.63 -27.86
C GLU A 83 7.86 5.24 -27.80
N THR A 84 7.07 4.87 -26.78
CA THR A 84 5.71 5.39 -26.58
C THR A 84 5.73 6.89 -26.27
N THR A 85 6.66 7.31 -25.41
CA THR A 85 6.86 8.71 -25.02
C THR A 85 7.32 9.52 -26.23
N ALA A 86 8.26 8.99 -27.01
CA ALA A 86 8.71 9.63 -28.23
C ALA A 86 7.59 9.81 -29.27
N LEU A 87 6.64 8.87 -29.37
CA LEU A 87 5.46 9.02 -30.22
C LEU A 87 4.51 10.11 -29.68
N LEU A 88 4.22 10.11 -28.38
CA LEU A 88 3.38 11.12 -27.74
C LEU A 88 3.95 12.52 -27.93
N ASP A 89 5.24 12.71 -27.63
CA ASP A 89 5.93 13.99 -27.79
C ASP A 89 5.92 14.47 -29.25
N THR A 90 6.02 13.54 -30.20
CA THR A 90 5.97 13.87 -31.62
C THR A 90 4.59 14.32 -32.06
N VAL A 91 3.55 13.64 -31.62
CA VAL A 91 2.17 14.00 -31.93
C VAL A 91 1.81 15.32 -31.25
N GLN A 92 2.17 15.48 -29.98
CA GLN A 92 1.92 16.71 -29.22
C GLN A 92 2.60 17.91 -29.86
N ARG A 93 3.90 17.81 -30.18
CA ARG A 93 4.67 18.86 -30.83
C ARG A 93 4.10 19.29 -32.18
N GLN A 94 3.65 18.33 -33.00
CA GLN A 94 3.10 18.64 -34.33
C GLN A 94 1.65 19.16 -34.28
N LEU A 95 0.84 18.71 -33.31
CA LEU A 95 -0.54 19.18 -33.18
C LEU A 95 -0.65 20.52 -32.44
N HIS A 96 0.24 20.76 -31.48
CA HIS A 96 0.27 21.94 -30.61
C HIS A 96 1.69 22.55 -30.57
N PRO A 97 2.16 23.17 -31.66
CA PRO A 97 3.49 23.79 -31.68
C PRO A 97 3.55 25.01 -30.75
N ASP A 98 4.61 25.11 -29.94
CA ASP A 98 4.84 26.22 -28.99
C ASP A 98 5.10 27.54 -29.73
N SER A 99 5.79 27.48 -30.86
CA SER A 99 6.06 28.63 -31.71
C SER A 99 5.88 28.32 -33.20
N ILE A 100 5.62 29.35 -33.99
CA ILE A 100 5.50 29.24 -35.45
C ILE A 100 6.86 28.86 -36.08
N ASP A 101 7.97 29.17 -35.40
CA ASP A 101 9.34 28.87 -35.88
C ASP A 101 9.69 27.38 -35.76
N ASP A 102 8.95 26.60 -34.97
CA ASP A 102 9.14 25.16 -34.84
C ASP A 102 8.62 24.38 -36.07
N LEU A 103 7.75 25.01 -36.86
CA LEU A 103 7.22 24.44 -38.09
C LEU A 103 8.23 24.64 -39.22
N LYS A 104 8.66 23.57 -39.88
CA LYS A 104 9.60 23.61 -41.03
C LYS A 104 8.94 24.15 -42.32
N ILE A 105 8.21 25.25 -42.24
CA ILE A 105 7.47 25.84 -43.37
C ILE A 105 7.65 27.36 -43.46
N ASN A 106 7.27 27.91 -44.61
CA ASN A 106 7.30 29.35 -44.86
C ASN A 106 6.36 30.10 -43.88
N PRO A 107 6.83 31.18 -43.22
CA PRO A 107 6.04 31.93 -42.23
C PRO A 107 4.72 32.49 -42.77
N GLN A 108 4.62 32.81 -44.07
CA GLN A 108 3.36 33.27 -44.67
C GLN A 108 2.30 32.17 -44.75
N LEU A 109 2.73 30.92 -44.99
CA LEU A 109 1.84 29.76 -45.04
C LEU A 109 1.38 29.38 -43.63
N ALA A 110 2.28 29.44 -42.65
CA ALA A 110 1.94 29.18 -41.25
C ALA A 110 0.86 30.14 -40.73
N LEU A 111 1.00 31.45 -41.04
CA LEU A 111 0.00 32.47 -40.70
C LEU A 111 -1.36 32.22 -41.37
N ALA A 112 -1.37 31.78 -42.63
CA ALA A 112 -2.60 31.45 -43.34
C ALA A 112 -3.31 30.23 -42.73
N ILE A 113 -2.55 29.21 -42.35
CA ILE A 113 -3.05 27.99 -41.69
C ILE A 113 -3.63 28.33 -40.31
N GLN A 114 -2.90 29.10 -39.49
CA GLN A 114 -3.38 29.55 -38.18
C GLN A 114 -4.68 30.36 -38.31
N LYS A 115 -4.74 31.29 -39.28
CA LYS A 115 -5.95 32.09 -39.52
C LYS A 115 -7.14 31.25 -39.99
N SER A 116 -6.88 30.13 -40.67
CA SER A 116 -7.92 29.19 -41.10
C SER A 116 -8.38 28.22 -40.00
N GLY A 117 -7.72 28.23 -38.84
CA GLY A 117 -8.00 27.30 -37.74
C GLY A 117 -7.69 25.84 -38.09
N MET A 118 -6.87 25.59 -39.12
CA MET A 118 -6.38 24.26 -39.46
C MET A 118 -5.08 23.99 -38.71
N ILE A 119 -4.82 22.72 -38.43
CA ILE A 119 -3.59 22.23 -37.79
C ILE A 119 -2.77 21.53 -38.87
N LEU A 120 -1.48 21.82 -38.91
CA LEU A 120 -0.57 21.24 -39.88
C LEU A 120 0.35 20.21 -39.21
N LEU A 121 0.37 19.00 -39.75
CA LEU A 121 1.45 18.04 -39.48
C LEU A 121 2.56 18.27 -40.49
N ASP A 122 3.70 18.77 -40.03
CA ASP A 122 4.87 19.11 -40.85
C ASP A 122 5.80 17.90 -41.06
N ASP A 123 5.75 16.90 -40.18
CA ASP A 123 6.49 15.64 -40.29
C ASP A 123 5.59 14.43 -40.04
N PHE A 124 4.62 14.24 -40.95
CA PHE A 124 3.73 13.09 -40.91
C PHE A 124 4.48 11.75 -41.02
N ALA A 125 5.63 11.73 -41.69
CA ALA A 125 6.45 10.54 -41.83
C ALA A 125 6.97 10.04 -40.48
N ASP A 126 7.42 10.96 -39.61
CA ASP A 126 7.93 10.62 -38.27
C ASP A 126 6.84 9.95 -37.40
N ILE A 127 5.60 10.45 -37.44
CA ILE A 127 4.46 9.84 -36.72
C ILE A 127 4.23 8.40 -37.21
N VAL A 128 4.26 8.17 -38.52
CA VAL A 128 4.09 6.83 -39.11
C VAL A 128 5.21 5.89 -38.67
N LEU A 129 6.46 6.34 -38.71
CA LEU A 129 7.63 5.53 -38.36
C LEU A 129 7.64 5.17 -36.87
N LYS A 130 7.38 6.13 -35.97
CA LYS A 130 7.27 5.87 -34.53
C LYS A 130 6.09 4.98 -34.19
N THR A 131 4.95 5.17 -34.85
CA THR A 131 3.80 4.27 -34.70
C THR A 131 4.12 2.87 -35.20
N HIS A 132 4.92 2.71 -36.25
CA HIS A 132 5.32 1.40 -36.76
C HIS A 132 6.29 0.68 -35.83
N GLN A 133 7.21 1.41 -35.21
CA GLN A 133 8.14 0.90 -34.21
C GLN A 133 7.37 0.33 -33.00
N LEU A 134 6.45 1.13 -32.45
CA LEU A 134 5.66 0.72 -31.29
C LEU A 134 4.60 -0.36 -31.61
N CYS A 135 3.89 -0.20 -32.73
CA CYS A 135 2.77 -1.06 -33.12
C CYS A 135 3.19 -2.02 -34.24
N GLY A 136 4.27 -2.78 -34.04
CA GLY A 136 4.84 -3.66 -35.07
C GLY A 136 3.93 -4.82 -35.48
N GLN A 137 3.12 -5.36 -34.56
CA GLN A 137 2.31 -6.56 -34.85
C GLN A 137 1.01 -6.22 -35.57
N ALA A 138 0.43 -7.19 -36.29
CA ALA A 138 -0.77 -6.98 -37.10
C ALA A 138 -1.98 -6.49 -36.29
N MET A 139 -2.12 -6.97 -35.05
CA MET A 139 -3.26 -6.66 -34.17
C MET A 139 -3.05 -5.43 -33.28
N ASP A 140 -1.85 -4.86 -33.27
CA ASP A 140 -1.56 -3.69 -32.43
C ASP A 140 -2.09 -2.42 -33.08
N CYS A 141 -2.69 -1.56 -32.25
CA CYS A 141 -3.05 -0.19 -32.63
C CYS A 141 -3.91 -0.07 -33.91
N VAL A 142 -4.77 -1.06 -34.20
CA VAL A 142 -5.52 -1.15 -35.47
C VAL A 142 -6.27 0.15 -35.80
N ARG A 143 -6.90 0.78 -34.81
CA ARG A 143 -7.63 2.05 -34.99
C ARG A 143 -6.69 3.20 -35.38
N LEU A 144 -5.55 3.32 -34.71
CA LEU A 144 -4.54 4.35 -35.01
C LEU A 144 -3.94 4.13 -36.40
N LYS A 145 -3.56 2.89 -36.73
CA LYS A 145 -3.04 2.53 -38.06
C LYS A 145 -4.02 2.88 -39.17
N ASN A 146 -5.30 2.52 -39.01
CA ASN A 146 -6.33 2.84 -40.00
C ASN A 146 -6.54 4.36 -40.15
N ALA A 147 -6.51 5.11 -39.06
CA ALA A 147 -6.59 6.57 -39.10
C ALA A 147 -5.41 7.16 -39.88
N LEU A 148 -4.18 6.72 -39.60
CA LEU A 148 -2.97 7.18 -40.30
C LEU A 148 -2.97 6.79 -41.79
N VAL A 149 -3.44 5.58 -42.14
CA VAL A 149 -3.59 5.16 -43.55
C VAL A 149 -4.54 6.09 -44.31
N ASN A 150 -5.67 6.45 -43.69
CA ASN A 150 -6.62 7.37 -44.28
C ASN A 150 -6.05 8.79 -44.41
N LEU A 151 -5.34 9.28 -43.40
CA LEU A 151 -4.69 10.60 -43.43
C LEU A 151 -3.57 10.69 -44.47
N GLY A 152 -2.78 9.62 -44.63
CA GLY A 152 -1.69 9.52 -45.61
C GLY A 152 -2.14 9.15 -47.03
N ASN A 153 -3.45 8.98 -47.26
CA ASN A 153 -4.04 8.51 -48.50
C ASN A 153 -3.29 7.29 -49.07
N ALA A 154 -3.08 6.28 -48.23
CA ALA A 154 -2.38 5.04 -48.57
C ALA A 154 -3.37 3.87 -48.70
N LYS A 155 -2.96 2.80 -49.40
CA LYS A 155 -3.81 1.61 -49.59
C LYS A 155 -3.93 0.78 -48.30
N ASP A 156 -2.82 0.63 -47.59
CA ASP A 156 -2.71 -0.16 -46.37
C ASP A 156 -1.54 0.36 -45.49
N TRP A 157 -1.43 -0.19 -44.28
CA TRP A 157 -0.38 0.20 -43.33
C TRP A 157 1.03 -0.06 -43.90
N SER A 158 1.24 -1.19 -44.57
CA SER A 158 2.55 -1.58 -45.09
C SER A 158 3.06 -0.63 -46.18
N SER A 159 2.18 -0.21 -47.08
CA SER A 159 2.47 0.76 -48.14
C SER A 159 2.72 2.15 -47.57
N LEU A 160 1.97 2.57 -46.55
CA LEU A 160 2.23 3.83 -45.86
C LEU A 160 3.63 3.85 -45.21
N VAL A 161 3.98 2.79 -44.48
CA VAL A 161 5.30 2.65 -43.85
C VAL A 161 6.42 2.62 -44.90
N ALA A 162 6.23 1.93 -46.02
CA ALA A 162 7.22 1.89 -47.10
C ALA A 162 7.45 3.28 -47.71
N ARG A 163 6.38 4.08 -47.89
CA ARG A 163 6.46 5.48 -48.34
C ARG A 163 7.20 6.36 -47.32
N ALA A 164 6.95 6.16 -46.03
CA ALA A 164 7.66 6.86 -44.97
C ALA A 164 9.17 6.53 -44.97
N LYS A 165 9.53 5.24 -44.99
CA LYS A 165 10.93 4.77 -44.98
C LYS A 165 11.72 5.20 -46.22
N SER A 166 11.06 5.29 -47.38
CA SER A 166 11.69 5.74 -48.64
C SER A 166 11.81 7.27 -48.76
N GLY A 167 11.31 8.03 -47.77
CA GLY A 167 11.31 9.49 -47.80
C GLY A 167 10.28 10.09 -48.76
N GLN A 168 9.39 9.29 -49.34
CA GLN A 168 8.31 9.78 -50.23
C GLN A 168 7.25 10.62 -49.50
N LEU A 169 7.25 10.60 -48.17
CA LEU A 169 6.41 11.45 -47.33
C LEU A 169 7.13 12.74 -46.86
N ASN A 170 8.41 12.92 -47.18
CA ASN A 170 9.15 14.12 -46.79
C ASN A 170 8.59 15.34 -47.54
N GLY A 171 8.13 16.34 -46.78
CA GLY A 171 7.46 17.53 -47.33
C GLY A 171 5.96 17.35 -47.61
N VAL A 172 5.37 16.19 -47.27
CA VAL A 172 3.93 15.99 -47.30
C VAL A 172 3.33 16.59 -46.03
N ASN A 173 2.82 17.80 -46.19
CA ASN A 173 2.13 18.57 -45.17
C ASN A 173 0.66 18.11 -45.07
N VAL A 174 0.28 17.49 -43.94
CA VAL A 174 -1.11 17.04 -43.74
C VAL A 174 -1.88 18.12 -42.98
N LEU A 175 -2.92 18.66 -43.60
CA LEU A 175 -3.82 19.64 -42.99
C LEU A 175 -4.99 18.94 -42.31
N LEU A 176 -5.13 19.17 -41.02
CA LEU A 176 -6.19 18.62 -40.19
C LEU A 176 -7.13 19.73 -39.73
N ARG A 177 -8.42 19.40 -39.67
CA ARG A 177 -9.39 20.19 -38.90
C ARG A 177 -9.16 19.92 -37.41
N PRO A 178 -9.46 20.88 -36.50
CA PRO A 178 -9.25 20.70 -35.06
C PRO A 178 -9.88 19.42 -34.49
N VAL A 179 -11.07 19.05 -34.96
CA VAL A 179 -11.75 17.81 -34.53
C VAL A 179 -10.94 16.57 -34.95
N SER A 180 -10.39 16.54 -36.16
CA SER A 180 -9.58 15.42 -36.65
C SER A 180 -8.24 15.32 -35.93
N ALA A 181 -7.62 16.46 -35.61
CA ALA A 181 -6.42 16.52 -34.79
C ALA A 181 -6.68 15.97 -33.38
N GLY A 182 -7.76 16.41 -32.72
CA GLY A 182 -8.14 15.88 -31.41
C GLY A 182 -8.50 14.38 -31.44
N MET A 183 -9.09 13.88 -32.54
CA MET A 183 -9.31 12.44 -32.71
C MET A 183 -8.00 11.67 -32.85
N LEU A 184 -7.03 12.19 -33.59
CA LEU A 184 -5.70 11.59 -33.72
C LEU A 184 -4.99 11.55 -32.37
N GLU A 185 -4.98 12.67 -31.64
CA GLU A 185 -4.41 12.78 -30.30
C GLU A 185 -5.03 11.75 -29.34
N ASN A 186 -6.37 11.64 -29.32
CA ASN A 186 -7.06 10.66 -28.49
C ASN A 186 -6.74 9.20 -28.86
N LEU A 187 -6.58 8.90 -30.15
CA LEU A 187 -6.19 7.55 -30.61
C LEU A 187 -4.77 7.20 -30.16
N VAL A 188 -3.85 8.17 -30.21
CA VAL A 188 -2.46 8.00 -29.76
C VAL A 188 -2.43 7.85 -28.24
N ASN A 189 -3.11 8.72 -27.48
CA ASN A 189 -3.21 8.63 -26.03
C ASN A 189 -3.81 7.29 -25.58
N SER A 190 -4.86 6.82 -26.26
CA SER A 190 -5.48 5.52 -25.97
C SER A 190 -4.54 4.34 -26.26
N ALA A 191 -3.77 4.41 -27.35
CA ALA A 191 -2.78 3.39 -27.67
C ALA A 191 -1.63 3.40 -26.66
N ALA A 192 -1.08 4.58 -26.35
CA ALA A 192 -0.02 4.77 -25.38
C ALA A 192 -0.40 4.23 -23.99
N ALA A 193 -1.62 4.51 -23.51
CA ALA A 193 -2.09 4.04 -22.22
C ALA A 193 -2.02 2.52 -22.05
N ILE A 194 -2.23 1.74 -23.13
CA ILE A 194 -2.13 0.28 -23.12
C ILE A 194 -0.69 -0.14 -22.88
N PHE A 195 0.27 0.47 -23.59
CA PHE A 195 1.69 0.17 -23.43
C PHE A 195 2.19 0.58 -22.05
N PHE A 196 1.87 1.79 -21.59
CA PHE A 196 2.19 2.25 -20.23
C PHE A 196 1.69 1.29 -19.16
N THR A 197 0.40 0.91 -19.21
CA THR A 197 -0.19 0.00 -18.23
C THR A 197 0.47 -1.38 -18.25
N SER A 198 0.71 -1.92 -19.45
CA SER A 198 1.34 -3.24 -19.63
C SER A 198 2.78 -3.27 -19.08
N GLU A 199 3.59 -2.28 -19.45
CA GLU A 199 4.98 -2.16 -19.02
C GLU A 199 5.08 -1.85 -17.51
N THR A 200 4.21 -0.99 -17.00
CA THR A 200 4.10 -0.72 -15.55
C THR A 200 3.85 -2.01 -14.77
N ARG A 201 2.91 -2.85 -15.22
CA ARG A 201 2.63 -4.14 -14.57
C ARG A 201 3.85 -5.08 -14.60
N LYS A 202 4.53 -5.21 -15.74
CA LYS A 202 5.74 -6.03 -15.86
C LYS A 202 6.86 -5.54 -14.94
N ALA A 203 7.02 -4.22 -14.82
CA ALA A 203 7.98 -3.63 -13.91
C ALA A 203 7.66 -3.95 -12.45
N ILE A 204 6.39 -3.83 -12.04
CA ILE A 204 5.93 -4.21 -10.69
C ILE A 204 6.20 -5.69 -10.40
N GLU A 205 5.93 -6.58 -11.36
CA GLU A 205 6.21 -8.02 -11.23
C GLU A 205 7.72 -8.29 -11.04
N THR A 206 8.57 -7.54 -11.75
CA THR A 206 10.03 -7.64 -11.62
C THR A 206 10.51 -7.16 -10.25
N LEU A 207 9.92 -6.08 -9.72
CA LEU A 207 10.22 -5.56 -8.38
C LEU A 207 9.82 -6.53 -7.26
N ASN A 208 8.88 -7.46 -7.53
CA ASN A 208 8.47 -8.51 -6.59
C ASN A 208 9.44 -9.71 -6.55
N SER A 209 10.54 -9.67 -7.31
CA SER A 209 11.54 -10.75 -7.36
C SER A 209 12.87 -10.29 -6.75
N PRO A 210 12.95 -10.17 -5.40
CA PRO A 210 14.16 -9.70 -4.71
C PRO A 210 15.34 -10.67 -4.92
N PRO A 211 16.59 -10.17 -4.87
CA PRO A 211 17.76 -11.04 -4.95
C PRO A 211 17.83 -12.02 -3.77
N PRO A 212 18.31 -13.25 -3.99
CA PRO A 212 18.28 -14.31 -3.00
C PRO A 212 19.19 -14.04 -1.80
N GLY A 213 18.79 -14.55 -0.64
CA GLY A 213 19.56 -14.51 0.60
C GLY A 213 19.41 -13.22 1.41
N GLY A 214 20.11 -13.17 2.55
CA GLY A 214 20.00 -12.08 3.52
C GLY A 214 18.83 -12.26 4.49
N TYR A 215 18.24 -11.15 4.92
CA TYR A 215 17.15 -11.14 5.89
C TYR A 215 15.94 -10.38 5.36
N LEU A 216 14.75 -10.90 5.62
CA LEU A 216 13.50 -10.18 5.45
C LEU A 216 12.95 -9.85 6.84
N LEU A 217 13.05 -8.59 7.23
CA LEU A 217 12.53 -8.10 8.51
C LEU A 217 11.07 -7.73 8.33
N ILE A 218 10.16 -8.37 9.08
CA ILE A 218 8.71 -8.24 8.91
C ILE A 218 8.10 -7.67 10.18
N SER A 219 7.27 -6.63 10.05
CA SER A 219 6.43 -6.17 11.15
C SER A 219 5.16 -7.02 11.27
N ASP A 220 5.04 -7.79 12.34
CA ASP A 220 3.88 -8.64 12.64
C ASP A 220 2.57 -7.82 12.74
N GLN A 221 2.73 -6.54 13.07
CA GLN A 221 1.65 -5.59 13.28
C GLN A 221 1.32 -4.81 11.99
N GLY A 222 2.07 -5.02 10.90
CA GLY A 222 1.90 -4.29 9.64
C GLY A 222 2.29 -2.81 9.70
N ARG A 223 3.14 -2.42 10.67
CA ARG A 223 3.63 -1.05 10.78
C ARG A 223 4.73 -0.81 9.75
N GLN A 224 4.72 0.39 9.16
CA GLN A 224 5.77 0.81 8.23
C GLN A 224 7.09 0.99 9.00
N LEU A 225 8.14 0.29 8.55
CA LEU A 225 9.49 0.33 9.12
C LEU A 225 10.34 1.49 8.58
N VAL A 226 9.82 2.17 7.57
CA VAL A 226 10.40 3.35 6.92
C VAL A 226 9.64 4.60 7.34
N ARG A 227 10.40 5.67 7.66
CA ARG A 227 9.85 7.02 7.86
C ARG A 227 10.13 7.86 6.63
N GLN A 228 9.14 7.96 5.75
CA GLN A 228 9.18 8.82 4.57
C GLN A 228 7.81 9.52 4.40
N PRO A 229 7.77 10.69 3.73
CA PRO A 229 6.53 11.37 3.40
C PRO A 229 5.75 10.58 2.34
N GLN A 230 4.53 10.16 2.69
CA GLN A 230 3.65 9.45 1.75
C GLN A 230 3.26 10.38 0.58
N PRO A 231 3.11 9.86 -0.64
CA PRO A 231 2.53 10.59 -1.75
C PRO A 231 1.12 11.09 -1.39
N ASP A 232 0.79 12.32 -1.82
CA ASP A 232 -0.53 12.91 -1.60
C ASP A 232 -1.61 12.28 -2.50
N VAL A 233 -1.20 11.66 -3.61
CA VAL A 233 -2.06 11.04 -4.62
C VAL A 233 -1.72 9.56 -4.73
N SER A 234 -2.74 8.70 -4.78
CA SER A 234 -2.56 7.27 -5.00
C SER A 234 -2.03 7.00 -6.41
N LEU A 235 -1.18 5.97 -6.56
CA LEU A 235 -0.70 5.55 -7.88
C LEU A 235 -1.87 5.30 -8.86
N PHE A 236 -3.00 4.75 -8.42
CA PHE A 236 -4.13 4.46 -9.30
C PHE A 236 -4.96 5.67 -9.72
N ASP A 237 -4.80 6.81 -9.05
CA ASP A 237 -5.51 8.05 -9.39
C ASP A 237 -4.76 8.83 -10.49
N LEU A 238 -3.53 8.42 -10.82
CA LEU A 238 -2.69 9.03 -11.86
C LEU A 238 -3.04 8.49 -13.25
N SER A 239 -2.75 9.28 -14.29
CA SER A 239 -2.82 8.81 -15.68
C SER A 239 -1.74 7.76 -15.97
N ALA A 240 -1.91 6.93 -16.99
CA ALA A 240 -0.96 5.84 -17.27
C ALA A 240 0.52 6.29 -17.45
N PRO A 241 0.82 7.41 -18.12
CA PRO A 241 2.20 7.93 -18.17
C PRO A 241 2.71 8.40 -16.80
N GLU A 242 1.86 9.08 -16.02
CA GLU A 242 2.20 9.54 -14.68
C GLU A 242 2.42 8.36 -13.72
N GLN A 243 1.66 7.27 -13.85
CA GLN A 243 1.85 6.04 -13.10
C GLN A 243 3.25 5.45 -13.30
N TRP A 244 3.74 5.43 -14.54
CA TRP A 244 5.09 4.95 -14.82
C TRP A 244 6.16 5.83 -14.16
N ASN A 245 6.04 7.15 -14.31
CA ASN A 245 6.98 8.09 -13.72
C ASN A 245 6.98 8.01 -12.18
N GLU A 246 5.79 7.89 -11.59
CA GLU A 246 5.64 7.74 -10.14
C GLU A 246 6.19 6.40 -9.65
N LEU A 247 5.99 5.31 -10.40
CA LEU A 247 6.61 4.02 -10.11
C LEU A 247 8.15 4.14 -10.12
N GLN A 248 8.74 4.79 -11.11
CA GLN A 248 10.19 5.02 -11.17
C GLN A 248 10.67 5.84 -9.97
N ARG A 249 9.95 6.92 -9.62
CA ARG A 249 10.27 7.79 -8.49
C ARG A 249 10.20 7.05 -7.16
N ILE A 250 9.13 6.31 -6.91
CA ILE A 250 8.94 5.51 -5.69
C ILE A 250 9.99 4.39 -5.64
N SER A 251 10.25 3.69 -6.75
CA SER A 251 11.28 2.64 -6.81
C SER A 251 12.67 3.19 -6.47
N ALA A 252 13.03 4.36 -7.01
CA ALA A 252 14.31 5.01 -6.67
C ALA A 252 14.45 5.33 -5.18
N MET A 253 13.33 5.65 -4.52
CA MET A 253 13.30 5.94 -3.10
C MET A 253 13.31 4.65 -2.25
N LEU A 254 12.62 3.60 -2.70
CA LEU A 254 12.27 2.42 -1.89
C LEU A 254 13.13 1.17 -2.10
N LEU A 255 13.91 1.13 -3.17
CA LEU A 255 14.92 0.09 -3.39
C LEU A 255 16.15 0.26 -2.48
N HIS A 256 16.36 1.48 -1.96
CA HIS A 256 17.54 1.87 -1.18
C HIS A 256 17.21 2.77 0.01
N THR A 257 16.33 2.29 0.87
CA THR A 257 15.82 3.11 1.96
C THR A 257 16.56 2.85 3.26
N PRO A 258 17.02 3.91 3.97
CA PRO A 258 17.42 3.76 5.36
C PRO A 258 16.21 3.37 6.21
N PHE A 259 16.37 2.36 7.04
CA PHE A 259 15.31 1.84 7.88
C PHE A 259 15.75 1.62 9.32
N THR A 260 14.76 1.57 10.21
CA THR A 260 14.94 1.21 11.61
C THR A 260 13.89 0.19 11.98
N ALA A 261 14.30 -1.02 12.35
CA ALA A 261 13.40 -2.09 12.77
C ALA A 261 13.76 -2.50 14.18
N SER A 262 12.84 -2.29 15.13
CA SER A 262 13.02 -2.64 16.53
C SER A 262 11.84 -3.48 17.01
N GLY A 263 12.12 -4.59 17.67
CA GLY A 263 11.09 -5.46 18.22
C GLY A 263 11.61 -6.78 18.74
N ILE A 264 10.72 -7.53 19.38
CA ILE A 264 10.98 -8.88 19.85
C ILE A 264 10.78 -9.84 18.69
N ILE A 265 11.72 -10.75 18.48
CA ILE A 265 11.62 -11.79 17.47
C ILE A 265 10.52 -12.78 17.87
N THR A 266 9.46 -12.87 17.07
CA THR A 266 8.32 -13.79 17.33
C THR A 266 8.40 -15.07 16.49
N ALA A 267 9.00 -14.99 15.31
CA ALA A 267 9.19 -16.11 14.42
C ALA A 267 10.47 -15.94 13.59
N LEU A 268 11.11 -17.07 13.29
CA LEU A 268 12.25 -17.20 12.39
C LEU A 268 11.95 -18.34 11.42
N SER A 269 12.05 -18.06 10.12
CA SER A 269 11.95 -19.07 9.07
C SER A 269 12.94 -18.77 7.95
N VAL A 270 13.29 -19.78 7.16
CA VAL A 270 14.16 -19.61 6.00
C VAL A 270 13.37 -20.04 4.77
N ASP A 271 13.32 -19.18 3.75
CA ASP A 271 12.63 -19.49 2.50
C ASP A 271 13.49 -20.33 1.56
N ALA A 272 12.89 -20.75 0.44
CA ALA A 272 13.58 -21.53 -0.59
C ALA A 272 14.74 -20.76 -1.26
N ASN A 273 14.74 -19.43 -1.18
CA ASN A 273 15.78 -18.56 -1.74
C ASN A 273 16.94 -18.32 -0.75
N GLY A 274 16.90 -18.94 0.44
CA GLY A 274 17.90 -18.79 1.48
C GLY A 274 17.79 -17.48 2.26
N THR A 275 16.70 -16.74 2.12
CA THR A 275 16.41 -15.52 2.90
C THR A 275 15.87 -15.92 4.26
N THR A 276 16.41 -15.33 5.32
CA THR A 276 15.91 -15.55 6.68
C THR A 276 14.81 -14.53 7.00
N HIS A 277 13.60 -15.01 7.18
CA HIS A 277 12.43 -14.21 7.56
C HIS A 277 12.44 -14.03 9.07
N VAL A 278 12.44 -12.79 9.52
CA VAL A 278 12.45 -12.41 10.94
C VAL A 278 11.20 -11.59 11.22
N SER A 279 10.26 -12.19 11.93
CA SER A 279 9.05 -11.52 12.38
C SER A 279 9.32 -10.75 13.67
N LEU A 280 9.05 -9.45 13.66
CA LEU A 280 9.28 -8.51 14.76
C LEU A 280 7.95 -7.98 15.30
N HIS A 281 7.75 -8.19 16.60
CA HIS A 281 6.70 -7.55 17.36
C HIS A 281 7.28 -6.39 18.16
N GLU A 282 6.78 -5.18 17.92
CA GLU A 282 7.25 -3.98 18.62
C GLU A 282 7.14 -4.12 20.14
N GLU A 283 8.17 -3.66 20.84
CA GLU A 283 8.13 -3.56 22.29
C GLU A 283 7.10 -2.50 22.69
N PRO A 284 6.22 -2.76 23.68
CA PRO A 284 5.30 -1.75 24.15
C PRO A 284 6.09 -0.54 24.70
N GLY A 285 5.95 0.61 24.04
CA GLY A 285 6.62 1.84 24.47
C GLY A 285 6.27 2.23 25.91
N GLY A 286 7.13 3.00 26.57
CA GLY A 286 7.02 3.34 27.99
C GLY A 286 5.66 3.91 28.42
N ILE A 287 5.02 4.73 27.57
CA ILE A 287 3.68 5.28 27.82
C ILE A 287 2.61 4.17 27.82
N SER A 288 2.73 3.19 26.93
CA SER A 288 1.81 2.05 26.88
C SER A 288 1.95 1.17 28.11
N LEU A 289 3.18 0.94 28.58
CA LEU A 289 3.46 0.22 29.83
C LEU A 289 2.83 0.93 31.04
N TRP A 290 2.97 2.25 31.15
CA TRP A 290 2.32 3.04 32.20
C TRP A 290 0.79 2.93 32.14
N ARG A 291 0.21 2.96 30.94
CA ARG A 291 -1.22 2.76 30.74
C ARG A 291 -1.67 1.34 31.13
N TYR A 292 -0.89 0.32 30.82
CA TYR A 292 -1.18 -1.06 31.23
C TYR A 292 -1.10 -1.23 32.75
N LEU A 293 -0.11 -0.62 33.39
CA LEU A 293 0.01 -0.61 34.85
C LEU A 293 -1.20 0.08 35.49
N GLY A 294 -1.57 1.27 35.00
CA GLY A 294 -2.71 2.03 35.49
C GLY A 294 -4.05 1.30 35.31
N THR A 295 -4.29 0.74 34.13
CA THR A 295 -5.52 -0.04 33.85
C THR A 295 -5.59 -1.32 34.68
N SER A 296 -4.48 -2.02 34.87
CA SER A 296 -4.43 -3.22 35.72
C SER A 296 -4.70 -2.87 37.19
N LEU A 297 -4.14 -1.78 37.70
CA LEU A 297 -4.36 -1.32 39.07
C LEU A 297 -5.82 -0.88 39.28
N PHE A 298 -6.40 -0.18 38.30
CA PHE A 298 -7.81 0.20 38.32
C PHE A 298 -8.74 -1.02 38.30
N LEU A 299 -8.43 -2.05 37.50
CA LEU A 299 -9.19 -3.28 37.46
C LEU A 299 -9.15 -4.03 38.80
N VAL A 300 -7.98 -4.07 39.46
CA VAL A 300 -7.86 -4.64 40.81
C VAL A 300 -8.73 -3.85 41.81
N ALA A 301 -8.72 -2.52 41.75
CA ALA A 301 -9.57 -1.69 42.62
C ALA A 301 -11.06 -1.93 42.37
N LEU A 302 -11.49 -2.05 41.10
CA LEU A 302 -12.88 -2.37 40.76
C LEU A 302 -13.30 -3.74 41.28
N VAL A 303 -12.45 -4.76 41.13
CA VAL A 303 -12.72 -6.10 41.67
C VAL A 303 -12.84 -6.05 43.19
N ALA A 304 -11.98 -5.31 43.88
CA ALA A 304 -12.08 -5.13 45.33
C ALA A 304 -13.39 -4.44 45.74
N CYS A 305 -13.77 -3.36 45.06
CA CYS A 305 -15.05 -2.68 45.29
C CYS A 305 -16.25 -3.60 45.06
N LEU A 306 -16.22 -4.40 43.99
CA LEU A 306 -17.27 -5.37 43.69
C LEU A 306 -17.38 -6.42 44.80
N LEU A 307 -16.27 -6.98 45.26
CA LEU A 307 -16.25 -7.95 46.36
C LEU A 307 -16.81 -7.35 47.65
N VAL A 308 -16.42 -6.12 48.00
CA VAL A 308 -16.94 -5.44 49.19
C VAL A 308 -18.45 -5.23 49.09
N ASN A 309 -18.93 -4.73 47.95
CA ASN A 309 -20.37 -4.51 47.75
C ASN A 309 -21.17 -5.82 47.78
N VAL A 310 -20.65 -6.91 47.20
CA VAL A 310 -21.28 -8.24 47.27
C VAL A 310 -21.37 -8.71 48.72
N VAL A 311 -20.30 -8.56 49.52
CA VAL A 311 -20.32 -8.92 50.94
C VAL A 311 -21.34 -8.09 51.72
N LEU A 312 -21.42 -6.78 51.47
CA LEU A 312 -22.39 -5.90 52.11
C LEU A 312 -23.83 -6.26 51.72
N ALA A 313 -24.08 -6.56 50.44
CA ALA A 313 -25.38 -7.00 49.94
C ALA A 313 -25.81 -8.32 50.60
N LEU A 314 -24.93 -9.31 50.67
CA LEU A 314 -25.20 -10.59 51.35
C LEU A 314 -25.50 -10.39 52.83
N ARG A 315 -24.77 -9.50 53.52
CA ARG A 315 -25.06 -9.14 54.91
C ARG A 315 -26.43 -8.47 55.05
N GLY A 316 -26.78 -7.58 54.11
CA GLY A 316 -28.09 -6.91 54.05
C GLY A 316 -29.23 -7.91 53.90
N VAL A 317 -29.15 -8.82 52.92
CA VAL A 317 -30.15 -9.86 52.68
C VAL A 317 -30.30 -10.79 53.89
N ARG A 318 -29.19 -11.21 54.51
CA ARG A 318 -29.25 -12.05 55.72
C ARG A 318 -29.97 -11.35 56.87
N LYS A 319 -29.66 -10.08 57.11
CA LYS A 319 -30.33 -9.28 58.16
C LYS A 319 -31.81 -9.08 57.85
N ASP A 320 -32.17 -8.81 56.60
CA ASP A 320 -33.57 -8.62 56.22
C ASP A 320 -34.37 -9.92 56.36
N HIS A 321 -33.79 -11.06 55.96
CA HIS A 321 -34.41 -12.36 56.17
C HIS A 321 -34.61 -12.69 57.66
N GLN A 322 -33.62 -12.39 58.51
CA GLN A 322 -33.76 -12.53 59.97
C GLN A 322 -34.86 -11.62 60.53
N ARG A 323 -34.95 -10.38 60.03
CA ARG A 323 -36.00 -9.43 60.41
C ARG A 323 -37.38 -9.92 59.98
N GLN A 324 -37.53 -10.45 58.78
CA GLN A 324 -38.79 -11.00 58.28
C GLN A 324 -39.26 -12.19 59.14
N ILE A 325 -38.35 -13.11 59.50
CA ILE A 325 -38.67 -14.22 60.42
C ILE A 325 -39.11 -13.67 61.79
N ALA A 326 -38.39 -12.70 62.35
CA ALA A 326 -38.73 -12.12 63.65
C ALA A 326 -40.08 -11.40 63.64
N ILE A 327 -40.40 -10.68 62.55
CA ILE A 327 -41.70 -10.05 62.35
C ILE A 327 -42.80 -11.10 62.25
N GLN A 328 -42.60 -12.16 61.46
CA GLN A 328 -43.57 -13.24 61.32
C GLN A 328 -43.85 -13.93 62.66
N GLN A 329 -42.80 -14.23 63.44
CA GLN A 329 -42.92 -14.78 64.80
C GLN A 329 -43.64 -13.84 65.78
N TYR A 330 -43.47 -12.52 65.64
CA TYR A 330 -44.19 -11.53 66.45
C TYR A 330 -45.68 -11.53 66.14
N TYR A 331 -46.05 -11.50 64.84
CA TYR A 331 -47.44 -11.56 64.42
C TYR A 331 -48.10 -12.91 64.76
N ASP A 332 -47.38 -14.03 64.63
CA ASP A 332 -47.86 -15.37 65.01
C ASP A 332 -48.17 -15.45 66.53
N LYS A 333 -47.40 -14.75 67.38
CA LYS A 333 -47.66 -14.67 68.83
C LYS A 333 -48.80 -13.72 69.19
N CYS A 334 -49.01 -12.64 68.45
CA CYS A 334 -50.05 -11.65 68.73
C CYS A 334 -51.44 -12.02 68.18
N PHE A 335 -51.51 -12.70 67.03
CA PHE A 335 -52.78 -13.06 66.37
C PHE A 335 -53.26 -14.48 66.63
N ASN A 336 -52.55 -15.25 67.45
CA ASN A 336 -52.97 -16.58 67.87
C ASN A 336 -53.29 -16.64 69.38
N PRO A 337 -54.33 -15.94 69.89
CA PRO A 337 -54.82 -16.20 71.22
C PRO A 337 -55.71 -17.46 71.22
N THR A 338 -55.28 -18.43 72.02
CA THR A 338 -56.05 -19.53 72.65
C THR A 338 -56.17 -20.89 71.94
N LEU A 339 -55.65 -21.92 72.62
CA LEU A 339 -56.34 -23.19 72.92
C LEU A 339 -55.61 -23.92 74.06
N GLY A 340 -56.04 -23.60 75.27
CA GLY A 340 -55.65 -24.21 76.54
C GLY A 340 -56.71 -23.84 77.57
N SER A 341 -57.91 -24.39 77.37
CA SER A 341 -59.07 -24.33 78.25
C SER A 341 -58.78 -24.94 79.62
N GLY A 342 -59.20 -24.26 80.70
CA GLY A 342 -59.18 -24.86 82.05
C GLY A 342 -59.46 -23.86 83.17
N GLN A 343 -60.70 -23.41 83.24
CA GLN A 343 -61.49 -23.14 84.46
C GLN A 343 -60.76 -22.94 85.81
N GLU A 344 -61.03 -21.77 86.41
CA GLU A 344 -60.85 -21.31 87.80
C GLU A 344 -61.06 -22.38 88.92
N PRO A 345 -60.49 -22.23 90.14
CA PRO A 345 -60.94 -21.17 91.05
C PRO A 345 -59.88 -20.47 91.92
N ARG A 346 -60.23 -19.23 92.29
CA ARG A 346 -59.75 -18.51 93.48
C ARG A 346 -60.01 -19.32 94.76
N SER A 347 -59.03 -19.40 95.67
CA SER A 347 -59.23 -19.05 97.09
C SER A 347 -57.91 -18.88 97.86
N LEU A 348 -57.86 -17.72 98.54
CA LEU A 348 -57.37 -17.43 99.89
C LEU A 348 -56.21 -18.28 100.46
N PHE A 349 -55.00 -17.70 100.45
CA PHE A 349 -54.24 -17.33 101.66
C PHE A 349 -53.29 -16.17 101.35
#